data_AF-A0A6J5DY96-F1
#
_entry.id   AF-A0A6J5DY96-F1
#
_cell.length_a   1.000
_cell.length_b   1.000
_cell.length_c   1.000
_cell.angle_alpha   90.00
_cell.angle_beta   90.00
_cell.angle_gamma   90.00
#
_symmetry.space_group_name_H-M   'P 1'
#
loop_
_entity.id
_entity.type
_entity.pdbx_description
1 polymer ?
#
loop_
_entity_poly.entity_id
_entity_poly.type
_entity_poly.pdbx_seq_one_letter_code
_entity_poly.pdbx_strand_id
1 'polypeptide(L)'
;MKAVPRANEDCEIKTTRYEEQNGGSVPHTIPYRTGDVLTLKSGGRPMTATWVGPVAFAPGIWLICEWFDDAGEVQQGMFDAATLELVAHV
;
A
#
# COMPACT_ATOMS: atom_id res chain seq x y z
N MET A 1 -5.43 28.58 -7.07
CA MET A 1 -3.98 28.30 -6.93
C MET A 1 -3.57 28.60 -5.49
N LYS A 2 -3.32 27.58 -4.67
CA LYS A 2 -2.65 27.75 -3.38
C LYS A 2 -1.55 26.71 -3.24
N ALA A 3 -0.44 27.21 -2.69
CA ALA A 3 0.91 26.69 -2.80
C ALA A 3 1.09 25.32 -2.16
N VAL A 4 1.92 24.50 -2.81
CA VAL A 4 2.56 23.32 -2.22
C VAL A 4 3.57 23.83 -1.17
N PRO A 5 3.47 23.46 0.11
CA PRO A 5 4.46 23.84 1.10
C PRO A 5 5.80 23.17 0.80
N ARG A 6 6.86 23.97 0.88
CA ARG A 6 8.27 23.62 0.69
C ARG A 6 8.68 22.59 1.74
N ALA A 7 9.30 21.50 1.31
CA ALA A 7 9.86 20.46 2.16
C ALA A 7 10.81 21.08 3.19
N ASN A 8 10.44 20.98 4.46
CA ASN A 8 11.29 21.21 5.62
C ASN A 8 11.81 19.86 6.12
N GLU A 9 13.10 19.84 6.46
CA GLU A 9 13.98 18.68 6.70
C GLU A 9 13.71 17.91 8.00
N ASP A 10 12.46 17.82 8.45
CA ASP A 10 12.07 17.02 9.62
C ASP A 10 10.76 16.27 9.35
N CYS A 11 10.72 15.54 8.23
CA CYS A 11 9.78 14.43 8.10
C CYS A 11 10.30 13.31 9.00
N GLU A 12 10.16 13.51 10.31
CA GLU A 12 10.16 12.47 11.31
C GLU A 12 9.04 11.52 10.84
N ILE A 13 9.42 10.53 10.05
CA ILE A 13 8.59 9.39 9.72
C ILE A 13 8.22 8.83 11.09
N LYS A 14 7.08 9.26 11.62
CA LYS A 14 6.43 8.62 12.74
C LYS A 14 5.86 7.33 12.18
N THR A 15 6.77 6.40 11.89
CA THR A 15 6.55 4.98 12.11
C THR A 15 6.08 4.91 13.55
N THR A 16 4.77 4.91 13.72
CA THR A 16 4.14 4.47 14.95
C THR A 16 4.79 3.14 15.29
N ARG A 17 5.67 3.18 16.29
CA ARG A 17 6.14 2.01 17.00
C ARG A 17 4.89 1.27 17.45
N TYR A 18 4.55 0.18 16.78
CA TYR A 18 3.76 -0.87 17.39
C TYR A 18 4.73 -1.65 18.28
N GLU A 19 5.00 -1.12 19.47
CA GLU A 19 5.69 -1.87 20.52
C GLU A 19 4.87 -1.77 21.80
N GLU A 20 4.06 -2.80 22.03
CA GLU A 20 4.14 -3.53 23.29
C GLU A 20 3.55 -4.94 23.10
N GLN A 21 4.31 -5.85 22.49
CA GLN A 21 4.08 -7.29 22.68
C GLN A 21 5.42 -7.99 22.94
N ASN A 22 5.56 -8.42 24.18
CA ASN A 22 6.68 -9.18 24.74
C ASN A 22 7.06 -10.39 23.88
N GLY A 23 8.36 -10.51 23.59
CA GLY A 23 9.03 -11.80 23.35
C GLY A 23 8.95 -12.37 21.93
N GLY A 24 9.92 -12.03 21.08
CA GLY A 24 10.25 -12.76 19.85
C GLY A 24 10.03 -11.92 18.60
N SER A 25 11.10 -11.26 18.13
CA SER A 25 11.10 -10.48 16.90
C SER A 25 10.97 -11.38 15.67
N VAL A 26 9.74 -11.72 15.28
CA VAL A 26 9.44 -11.99 13.87
C VAL A 26 9.44 -10.63 13.16
N PRO A 27 10.27 -10.41 12.13
CA PRO A 27 10.16 -9.20 11.35
C PRO A 27 8.75 -9.16 10.76
N HIS A 28 7.95 -8.16 11.14
CA HIS A 28 6.71 -7.82 10.46
C HIS A 28 7.08 -7.17 9.13
N THR A 29 7.68 -7.96 8.24
CA THR A 29 7.99 -7.53 6.88
C THR A 29 6.65 -7.29 6.21
N ILE A 30 6.31 -6.02 5.97
CA ILE A 30 5.21 -5.71 5.06
C ILE A 30 5.61 -6.30 3.71
N PRO A 31 4.89 -7.31 3.19
CA PRO A 31 5.32 -8.05 2.01
C PRO A 31 5.07 -7.28 0.70
N TYR A 32 4.63 -6.03 0.81
CA TYR A 32 4.22 -5.17 -0.28
C TYR A 32 4.99 -3.85 -0.27
N ARG A 33 5.24 -3.32 -1.46
CA ARG A 33 5.93 -2.06 -1.71
C ARG A 33 5.22 -1.30 -2.82
N THR A 34 5.37 0.02 -2.83
CA THR A 34 5.00 0.84 -3.99
C THR A 34 5.75 0.35 -5.23
N GLY A 35 5.04 0.20 -6.35
CA GLY A 35 5.55 -0.35 -7.61
C GLY A 35 5.26 -1.85 -7.79
N ASP A 36 4.85 -2.56 -6.73
CA ASP A 36 4.43 -3.95 -6.87
C ASP A 36 3.19 -4.05 -7.76
N VAL A 37 3.18 -5.07 -8.62
CA VAL A 37 1.99 -5.42 -9.43
C VAL A 37 1.22 -6.51 -8.70
N LEU A 38 -0.05 -6.23 -8.39
CA LEU A 38 -0.92 -7.11 -7.62
C LEU A 38 -2.21 -7.39 -8.37
N THR A 39 -2.88 -8.48 -8.04
CA THR A 39 -4.27 -8.74 -8.43
C THR A 39 -5.12 -8.91 -7.19
N LEU A 40 -6.44 -8.78 -7.35
CA LEU A 40 -7.36 -9.31 -6.36
C LEU A 40 -7.36 -10.84 -6.44
N LYS A 41 -7.32 -11.52 -5.30
CA LYS A 41 -7.46 -12.99 -5.20
C LYS A 41 -8.76 -13.52 -5.82
N SER A 42 -9.78 -12.66 -5.92
CA SER A 42 -11.03 -12.97 -6.64
C SER A 42 -10.86 -13.02 -8.17
N GLY A 43 -9.65 -12.75 -8.67
CA GLY A 43 -9.37 -12.43 -10.05
C GLY A 43 -9.62 -10.95 -10.36
N GLY A 44 -9.16 -10.52 -11.52
CA GLY A 44 -9.29 -9.15 -11.98
C GLY A 44 -8.07 -8.71 -12.79
N ARG A 45 -8.04 -7.42 -13.08
CA ARG A 45 -6.91 -6.82 -13.78
C ARG A 45 -5.73 -6.63 -12.83
N PRO A 46 -4.48 -6.82 -13.29
CA PRO A 46 -3.31 -6.42 -12.52
C PRO A 46 -3.32 -4.91 -12.25
N MET A 47 -2.96 -4.54 -11.03
CA MET A 47 -2.93 -3.17 -10.54
C MET A 47 -1.55 -2.90 -9.94
N THR A 48 -1.06 -1.67 -10.07
CA THR A 48 0.23 -1.26 -9.50
C THR A 48 -0.02 -0.57 -8.17
N ALA A 49 0.65 -1.00 -7.10
CA ALA A 49 0.59 -0.31 -5.82
C ALA A 49 1.25 1.07 -5.91
N THR A 50 0.49 2.13 -5.63
CA THR A 50 1.02 3.49 -5.56
C THR A 50 1.24 3.95 -4.11
N TRP A 51 0.56 3.32 -3.16
CA TRP A 51 0.78 3.51 -1.72
C TRP A 51 0.54 2.23 -0.93
N VAL A 52 1.31 2.03 0.14
CA VAL A 52 1.20 0.89 1.05
C VAL A 52 1.31 1.39 2.49
N GLY A 53 0.35 1.05 3.35
CA GLY A 53 0.43 1.40 4.76
C GLY A 53 -0.83 1.11 5.58
N PRO A 54 -0.77 1.31 6.91
CA PRO A 54 -1.92 1.22 7.78
C PRO A 54 -2.85 2.43 7.61
N VAL A 55 -4.14 2.24 7.90
CA VAL A 55 -5.16 3.29 7.79
C VAL A 55 -5.84 3.49 9.14
N ALA A 56 -6.34 4.70 9.40
CA ALA A 56 -6.91 5.03 10.71
C ALA A 56 -8.26 4.35 11.00
N PHE A 57 -8.96 3.86 9.97
CA PHE A 57 -10.35 3.39 10.07
C PHE A 57 -10.51 1.86 10.01
N ALA A 58 -9.44 1.10 9.74
CA ALA A 58 -9.47 -0.35 9.66
C ALA A 58 -8.11 -0.96 10.03
N PRO A 59 -8.08 -2.13 10.70
CA PRO A 59 -6.82 -2.81 11.00
C PRO A 59 -6.16 -3.34 9.72
N GLY A 60 -4.88 -3.72 9.84
CA GLY A 60 -4.12 -4.34 8.76
C GLY A 60 -3.37 -3.35 7.87
N ILE A 61 -2.76 -3.89 6.81
CA ILE A 61 -2.08 -3.11 5.78
C ILE A 61 -3.05 -2.90 4.62
N TRP A 62 -3.09 -1.67 4.11
CA TRP A 62 -3.92 -1.27 3.00
C TRP A 62 -3.05 -0.75 1.88
N LEU A 63 -3.50 -0.97 0.65
CA LEU A 63 -2.83 -0.53 -0.55
C LEU A 63 -3.77 0.37 -1.34
N ILE A 64 -3.20 1.44 -1.89
CA ILE A 64 -3.81 2.14 -3.01
C ILE A 64 -3.18 1.55 -4.25
N CYS A 65 -4.02 1.06 -5.16
CA CYS A 65 -3.59 0.48 -6.42
C CYS A 65 -4.20 1.23 -7.59
N GLU A 66 -3.42 1.39 -8.65
CA GLU A 66 -3.84 2.01 -9.91
C GLU A 66 -3.78 1.01 -11.06
N TRP A 67 -4.73 1.10 -11.97
CA TRP A 67 -4.76 0.29 -13.20
C TRP A 67 -5.44 1.07 -14.33
N PHE A 68 -5.29 0.58 -15.55
CA PHE A 68 -6.03 1.11 -16.70
C PHE A 68 -7.27 0.25 -16.95
N ASP A 69 -8.42 0.86 -17.12
CA ASP A 69 -9.62 0.13 -17.56
C ASP A 69 -9.57 -0.20 -19.07
N ASP A 70 -10.67 -0.77 -19.59
CA ASP A 70 -10.78 -1.15 -21.00
C ASP A 70 -10.79 0.06 -21.96
N ALA A 71 -11.11 1.26 -21.46
CA ALA A 71 -11.04 2.51 -22.21
C ALA A 71 -9.63 3.14 -22.18
N GLY A 72 -8.72 2.59 -21.36
CA GLY A 72 -7.39 3.15 -21.15
C GLY A 72 -7.35 4.30 -20.14
N GLU A 73 -8.41 4.47 -19.35
CA GLU A 73 -8.47 5.50 -18.31
C GLU A 73 -7.86 4.98 -17.00
N VAL A 74 -7.18 5.86 -16.28
CA VAL A 74 -6.60 5.53 -14.98
C VAL A 74 -7.71 5.37 -13.95
N GLN A 75 -7.77 4.19 -13.38
CA GLN A 75 -8.62 3.84 -12.26
C GLN A 75 -7.75 3.65 -11.02
N GLN A 76 -8.31 4.00 -9.87
CA GLN A 76 -7.63 3.89 -8.58
C GLN A 76 -8.58 3.29 -7.55
N GLY A 77 -8.06 2.38 -6.74
CA GLY A 77 -8.83 1.66 -5.74
C GLY A 77 -8.01 1.43 -4.48
N MET A 78 -8.71 1.31 -3.36
CA MET A 78 -8.12 1.06 -2.06
C MET A 78 -8.53 -0.32 -1.57
N PHE A 79 -7.55 -1.15 -1.25
CA PHE A 79 -7.76 -2.57 -0.98
C PHE A 79 -7.00 -3.02 0.28
N ASP A 80 -7.58 -3.97 0.99
CA ASP A 80 -6.91 -4.67 2.08
C ASP A 80 -5.83 -5.61 1.48
N ALA A 81 -4.62 -5.55 2.04
CA ALA A 81 -3.52 -6.47 1.72
C ALA A 81 -3.93 -7.96 1.70
N ALA A 82 -4.89 -8.36 2.54
CA ALA A 82 -5.38 -9.72 2.63
C ALA A 82 -6.18 -10.18 1.40
N THR A 83 -6.73 -9.24 0.62
CA THR A 83 -7.49 -9.53 -0.61
C THR A 83 -6.62 -9.53 -1.86
N LEU A 84 -5.36 -9.08 -1.75
CA LEU A 84 -4.42 -8.98 -2.85
C LEU A 84 -3.41 -10.12 -2.86
N GLU A 85 -2.88 -10.39 -4.04
CA GLU A 85 -1.75 -11.28 -4.26
C GLU A 85 -0.77 -10.66 -5.26
N LEU A 86 0.54 -10.87 -5.04
CA LEU A 86 1.58 -10.40 -5.94
C LEU A 86 1.52 -11.18 -7.26
N VAL A 87 1.62 -10.44 -8.37
CA VAL A 87 1.89 -11.03 -9.67
C VAL A 87 3.40 -11.25 -9.77
N ALA A 88 3.84 -12.50 -9.66
CA ALA A 88 5.21 -12.83 -10.00
C ALA A 88 5.40 -12.61 -11.50
N HIS A 89 6.34 -11.74 -11.88
CA HIS A 89 6.85 -11.74 -13.25
C HIS A 89 7.63 -13.05 -13.47
N VAL A 90 7.13 -13.88 -14.38
CA VAL A 90 7.79 -15.12 -14.86
C VAL A 90 8.65 -14.81 -16.07
#